data_AF-A0A356TIY8-F1
#
_entry.id   AF-A0A356TIY8-F1
#
_cell.length_a   1.000
_cell.length_b   1.000
_cell.length_c   1.000
_cell.angle_alpha   90.00
_cell.angle_beta   90.00
_cell.angle_gamma   90.00
#
_symmetry.space_group_name_H-M   'P 1'
#
loop_
_entity.id
_entity.type
_entity.pdbx_description
1 polymer ?
#
loop_
_entity_poly.entity_id
_entity_poly.type
_entity_poly.pdbx_seq_one_letter_code
_entity_poly.pdbx_strand_id
1 'polypeptide(L)'
;MRPLTVSLFVFRGRNARRTSVQSRERTVLPRFRLRFLLQEFDLVGPEVVLGRSPDCHITIEDPLISRRHAKISIREEEAKIADLGSRNGVRVNGRSIDEEHVLSDGDRIRLGTQE
;
A
#
# COMPACT_ATOMS: atom_id res chain seq x y z
N MET A 1 27.46 -2.64 4.80
CA MET A 1 26.22 -2.18 5.46
C MET A 1 25.07 -3.02 4.90
N ARG A 2 24.35 -3.75 5.74
CA ARG A 2 23.14 -4.48 5.30
C ARG A 2 22.02 -3.44 5.11
N PRO A 3 21.32 -3.38 3.97
CA PRO A 3 20.16 -2.51 3.85
C PRO A 3 19.17 -2.91 4.94
N LEU A 4 18.67 -1.93 5.69
CA LEU A 4 17.54 -2.14 6.58
C LEU A 4 16.37 -2.56 5.69
N THR A 5 16.06 -3.85 5.69
CA THR A 5 14.90 -4.37 4.98
C THR A 5 13.67 -3.82 5.70
N VAL A 6 13.13 -2.73 5.16
CA VAL A 6 11.80 -2.24 5.54
C VAL A 6 10.81 -3.30 5.09
N SER A 7 9.66 -3.43 5.75
CA SER A 7 8.59 -4.23 5.15
C SER A 7 7.28 -3.51 5.17
N LEU A 8 6.64 -3.53 4.01
CA LEU A 8 5.32 -3.05 3.69
C LEU A 8 4.36 -4.13 4.15
N PHE A 9 3.31 -3.75 4.87
CA PHE A 9 2.28 -4.69 5.29
C PHE A 9 0.93 -4.09 4.97
N VAL A 10 0.08 -4.88 4.34
CA VAL A 10 -1.33 -4.53 4.13
C VAL A 10 -2.12 -5.11 5.29
N PHE A 11 -2.99 -4.29 5.90
CA PHE A 11 -3.91 -4.73 6.94
C PHE A 11 -5.36 -4.57 6.53
N ARG A 12 -6.19 -5.62 6.69
CA ARG A 12 -7.65 -5.50 6.50
C ARG A 12 -8.32 -5.17 7.83
N GLY A 13 -8.94 -3.99 7.95
CA GLY A 13 -9.69 -3.58 9.14
C GLY A 13 -10.85 -4.54 9.45
N ARG A 14 -10.90 -5.09 10.68
CA ARG A 14 -12.03 -5.90 11.15
C ARG A 14 -13.21 -4.99 11.52
N ASN A 15 -14.39 -5.26 10.95
CA ASN A 15 -15.64 -4.61 11.36
C ASN A 15 -15.94 -4.94 12.84
N ALA A 16 -15.87 -3.93 13.71
CA ALA A 16 -16.30 -4.06 15.09
C ALA A 16 -17.84 -4.18 15.13
N ARG A 17 -18.36 -5.34 15.53
CA ARG A 17 -19.76 -5.45 15.95
C ARG A 17 -19.89 -4.76 17.32
N ARG A 18 -20.66 -3.67 17.45
CA ARG A 18 -21.57 -3.47 18.60
C ARG A 18 -22.46 -2.21 18.54
N THR A 19 -23.73 -2.47 18.89
CA THR A 19 -24.70 -1.68 19.67
C THR A 19 -24.70 -0.15 19.60
N SER A 20 -25.75 0.35 18.95
CA SER A 20 -26.61 1.50 19.23
C SER A 20 -26.10 2.69 20.05
N VAL A 21 -26.36 3.86 19.44
CA VAL A 21 -26.58 5.23 19.96
C VAL A 21 -25.38 6.18 19.80
N GLN A 22 -25.66 7.32 19.12
CA GLN A 22 -24.86 8.55 18.88
C GLN A 22 -24.16 8.70 17.52
N SER A 23 -25.00 9.04 16.52
CA SER A 23 -24.97 10.22 15.65
C SER A 23 -23.64 10.95 15.32
N ARG A 24 -23.35 10.99 14.00
CA ARG A 24 -22.67 12.06 13.24
C ARG A 24 -21.14 12.16 13.28
N GLU A 25 -20.49 11.07 12.96
CA GLU A 25 -19.49 10.97 11.89
C GLU A 25 -19.23 9.48 11.73
N ARG A 26 -19.80 8.85 10.71
CA ARG A 26 -19.30 7.53 10.32
C ARG A 26 -17.94 7.81 9.70
N THR A 27 -16.91 7.93 10.51
CA THR A 27 -15.55 7.70 10.04
C THR A 27 -15.57 6.24 9.62
N VAL A 28 -15.87 5.99 8.34
CA VAL A 28 -15.71 4.69 7.73
C VAL A 28 -14.23 4.40 7.92
N LEU A 29 -13.90 3.54 8.88
CA LEU A 29 -12.51 3.22 9.15
C LEU A 29 -11.90 2.76 7.82
N PRO A 30 -10.74 3.29 7.44
CA PRO A 30 -10.08 2.87 6.21
C PRO A 30 -9.90 1.36 6.28
N ARG A 31 -10.46 0.67 5.28
CA ARG A 31 -10.47 -0.81 5.26
C ARG A 31 -9.07 -1.38 5.10
N PHE A 32 -8.17 -0.61 4.48
CA PHE A 32 -6.81 -1.00 4.22
C PHE A 32 -5.83 0.01 4.79
N ARG A 33 -4.79 -0.50 5.44
CA ARG A 33 -3.64 0.28 5.90
C ARG A 33 -2.37 -0.31 5.35
N LEU A 34 -1.41 0.56 5.07
CA LEU A 34 -0.10 0.23 4.57
C LEU A 34 0.95 0.68 5.59
N ARG A 35 1.71 -0.25 6.16
CA ARG A 35 2.77 0.10 7.10
C ARG A 35 4.11 0.22 6.38
N PHE A 36 4.73 1.40 6.38
CA PHE A 36 6.07 1.62 5.83
C PHE A 36 6.94 2.28 6.90
N LEU A 37 8.11 1.69 7.19
CA LEU A 37 8.94 2.08 8.34
C LEU A 37 8.15 2.04 9.65
N LEU A 38 8.15 3.14 10.40
CA LEU A 38 7.41 3.34 11.64
C LEU A 38 6.06 4.05 11.40
N GLN A 39 5.67 4.24 10.14
CA GLN A 39 4.47 4.96 9.75
C GLN A 39 3.41 3.99 9.22
N GLU A 40 2.16 4.26 9.56
CA GLU A 40 0.99 3.61 8.97
C GLU A 40 0.27 4.63 8.09
N PHE A 41 -0.01 4.23 6.85
CA PHE A 41 -0.73 5.03 5.87
C PHE A 41 -2.10 4.42 5.66
N ASP A 42 -3.14 5.21 5.90
CA ASP A 42 -4.50 4.82 5.53
C ASP A 42 -4.63 4.88 4.01
N LEU A 43 -5.06 3.78 3.39
CA LEU A 43 -5.32 3.76 1.97
C LEU A 43 -6.71 4.34 1.71
N VAL A 44 -6.75 5.65 1.49
CA VAL A 44 -7.99 6.44 1.32
C VAL A 44 -8.26 6.69 -0.16
N GLY A 45 -9.51 6.48 -0.57
CA GLY A 45 -9.95 6.70 -1.94
C GLY A 45 -9.86 5.44 -2.82
N PRO A 46 -10.22 5.55 -4.12
CA PRO A 46 -10.24 4.40 -5.03
C PRO A 46 -8.85 4.00 -5.52
N GLU A 47 -7.85 4.87 -5.36
CA GLU A 47 -6.50 4.70 -5.90
C GLU A 47 -5.48 5.40 -5.00
N VAL A 48 -4.38 4.69 -4.68
CA VAL A 48 -3.21 5.23 -3.97
C VAL A 48 -1.97 4.96 -4.81
N VAL A 49 -1.20 6.00 -5.09
CA VAL A 49 0.01 5.93 -5.94
C VAL A 49 1.25 6.01 -5.06
N LEU A 50 2.18 5.07 -5.28
CA LEU A 50 3.48 5.01 -4.62
C LEU A 50 4.58 5.33 -5.63
N GLY A 51 5.55 6.12 -5.23
CA GLY A 51 6.67 6.48 -6.08
C GLY A 51 7.61 7.47 -5.42
N ARG A 52 8.68 7.86 -6.11
CA ARG A 52 9.63 8.85 -5.60
C ARG A 52 9.23 10.30 -5.86
N SER A 53 8.20 10.55 -6.69
CA SER A 53 7.74 11.92 -6.97
C SER A 53 6.99 12.44 -5.75
N PRO A 54 7.17 13.72 -5.37
CA PRO A 54 6.38 14.33 -4.30
C PRO A 54 4.87 14.39 -4.60
N ASP A 55 4.49 14.21 -5.87
CA ASP A 55 3.08 14.16 -6.30
C ASP A 55 2.41 12.80 -6.01
N CYS A 56 3.15 11.82 -5.46
CA CYS A 56 2.59 10.54 -5.05
C CYS A 56 1.93 10.64 -3.67
N HIS A 57 0.86 9.88 -3.49
CA HIS A 57 0.17 9.76 -2.20
C HIS A 57 1.10 9.23 -1.11
N ILE A 58 1.96 8.27 -1.47
CA ILE A 58 3.03 7.77 -0.61
C ILE A 58 4.35 7.99 -1.34
N THR A 59 5.10 8.98 -0.87
CA THR A 59 6.41 9.32 -1.43
C THR A 59 7.49 8.48 -0.74
N ILE A 60 8.28 7.77 -1.54
CA ILE A 60 9.37 6.90 -1.07
C ILE A 60 10.67 7.35 -1.72
N GLU A 61 11.58 7.85 -0.90
CA GLU A 61 12.88 8.34 -1.35
C GLU A 61 13.84 7.19 -1.64
N ASP A 62 13.83 6.73 -2.89
CA ASP A 62 14.79 5.76 -3.39
C ASP A 62 15.06 6.02 -4.89
N PRO A 63 16.32 6.18 -5.33
CA PRO A 63 16.65 6.37 -6.74
C PRO A 63 16.24 5.20 -7.64
N LEU A 64 16.11 3.98 -7.11
CA LEU A 64 15.61 2.80 -7.80
C LEU A 64 14.07 2.76 -7.88
N ILE A 65 13.37 3.68 -7.24
CA ILE A 65 11.92 3.82 -7.38
C ILE A 65 11.61 4.83 -8.50
N SER A 66 10.73 4.46 -9.44
CA SER A 66 10.20 5.37 -10.46
C SER A 66 9.38 6.50 -9.85
N ARG A 67 9.28 7.65 -10.56
CA ARG A 67 8.50 8.81 -10.11
C ARG A 67 7.07 8.43 -9.70
N ARG A 68 6.40 7.67 -10.56
CA ARG A 68 5.17 6.92 -10.24
C ARG A 68 5.52 5.46 -10.50
N HIS A 69 5.55 4.64 -9.45
CA HIS A 69 6.11 3.29 -9.52
C HIS A 69 5.02 2.24 -9.50
N ALA A 70 4.18 2.30 -8.46
CA ALA A 70 3.13 1.34 -8.24
C ALA A 70 1.84 2.07 -7.92
N LYS A 71 0.73 1.39 -8.20
CA LYS A 71 -0.60 1.81 -7.83
C LYS A 71 -1.25 0.74 -6.97
N ILE A 72 -1.90 1.14 -5.89
CA ILE A 72 -2.86 0.31 -5.18
C ILE A 72 -4.26 0.80 -5.53
N SER A 73 -5.04 -0.03 -6.21
CA SER A 73 -6.45 0.18 -6.51
C SER A 73 -7.29 -0.45 -5.39
N ILE A 74 -8.24 0.31 -4.85
CA ILE A 74 -9.15 -0.16 -3.80
C ILE A 74 -10.55 -0.28 -4.40
N ARG A 75 -11.10 -1.49 -4.40
CA ARG A 75 -12.45 -1.77 -4.90
C ARG A 75 -13.19 -2.62 -3.89
N GLU A 76 -14.28 -2.09 -3.34
CA GLU A 76 -15.17 -2.76 -2.38
C GLU A 76 -14.45 -3.35 -1.16
N GLU A 77 -14.01 -4.61 -1.26
CA GLU A 77 -13.36 -5.39 -0.22
C GLU A 77 -11.97 -5.90 -0.61
N GLU A 78 -11.44 -5.46 -1.75
CA GLU A 78 -10.15 -5.86 -2.30
C GLU A 78 -9.22 -4.67 -2.49
N ALA A 79 -7.95 -4.86 -2.17
CA ALA A 79 -6.86 -3.99 -2.59
C ALA A 79 -6.02 -4.74 -3.62
N LYS A 80 -5.67 -4.09 -4.74
CA LYS A 80 -4.84 -4.68 -5.80
C LYS A 80 -3.67 -3.77 -6.08
N ILE A 81 -2.46 -4.31 -6.16
CA ILE A 81 -1.28 -3.57 -6.56
C ILE A 81 -0.94 -3.84 -8.03
N ALA A 82 -0.56 -2.79 -8.75
CA ALA A 82 -0.12 -2.84 -10.13
C ALA A 82 1.20 -2.08 -10.30
N ASP A 83 2.10 -2.58 -11.14
CA ASP A 83 3.23 -1.81 -11.64
C ASP A 83 2.77 -0.77 -12.68
N LEU A 84 3.30 0.45 -12.61
CA LEU A 84 2.96 1.54 -13.53
C LEU A 84 4.00 1.71 -14.66
N GLY A 85 4.62 0.60 -15.10
CA GLY A 85 5.74 0.63 -16.04
C GLY A 85 7.01 1.14 -15.38
N SER A 86 7.28 0.68 -14.15
CA SER A 86 8.47 1.08 -13.43
C SER A 86 9.73 0.45 -14.02
N ARG A 87 10.90 1.02 -13.69
CA ARG A 87 12.18 0.51 -14.21
C ARG A 87 12.59 -0.83 -13.60
N ASN A 88 12.23 -1.06 -12.33
CA ASN A 88 12.71 -2.21 -11.55
C ASN A 88 11.60 -3.20 -11.18
N GLY A 89 10.36 -2.90 -11.56
CA GLY A 89 9.17 -3.71 -11.26
C GLY A 89 8.73 -3.65 -9.80
N VAL A 90 7.54 -4.18 -9.57
CA VAL A 90 6.97 -4.43 -8.25
C VAL A 90 7.20 -5.89 -7.86
N ARG A 91 7.56 -6.14 -6.61
CA ARG A 91 7.63 -7.51 -6.06
C ARG A 91 6.71 -7.65 -4.86
N VAL A 92 5.93 -8.72 -4.80
CA VAL A 92 5.11 -9.08 -3.65
C VAL A 92 5.62 -10.40 -3.07
N ASN A 93 5.91 -10.44 -1.78
CA ASN A 93 6.48 -11.59 -1.07
C ASN A 93 7.72 -12.17 -1.77
N GLY A 94 8.58 -11.28 -2.28
CA GLY A 94 9.82 -11.62 -2.97
C GLY A 94 9.68 -12.01 -4.45
N ARG A 95 8.45 -12.12 -4.97
CA ARG A 95 8.17 -12.50 -6.37
C ARG A 95 7.76 -11.28 -7.18
N SER A 96 8.32 -11.13 -8.38
CA SER A 96 7.86 -10.08 -9.31
C SER A 96 6.42 -10.35 -9.73
N ILE A 97 5.65 -9.28 -9.93
CA ILE A 97 4.30 -9.35 -10.47
C ILE A 97 4.31 -8.81 -11.90
N ASP A 98 3.69 -9.53 -12.83
CA ASP A 98 3.56 -9.11 -14.24
C ASP A 98 2.20 -8.45 -14.52
N GLU A 99 1.18 -8.79 -13.72
CA GLU A 99 -0.17 -8.23 -13.76
C GLU A 99 -0.57 -7.69 -12.38
N GLU A 100 -1.79 -7.18 -12.25
CA GLU A 100 -2.32 -6.76 -10.95
C GLU A 100 -2.31 -7.93 -9.95
N HIS A 101 -1.81 -7.67 -8.74
CA HIS A 101 -1.79 -8.65 -7.65
C HIS A 101 -2.78 -8.24 -6.55
N VAL A 102 -3.68 -9.16 -6.19
CA VAL A 102 -4.61 -8.96 -5.06
C VAL A 102 -3.82 -9.04 -3.76
N LEU A 103 -3.84 -7.95 -2.99
CA LEU A 103 -3.14 -7.84 -1.73
C LEU A 103 -3.93 -8.50 -0.60
N SER A 104 -3.23 -9.33 0.16
CA SER A 104 -3.70 -9.98 1.38
C SER A 104 -3.07 -9.37 2.62
N ASP A 105 -3.70 -9.63 3.77
CA ASP A 105 -3.16 -9.22 5.06
C ASP A 105 -1.77 -9.83 5.26
N GLY A 106 -0.79 -8.98 5.57
CA GLY A 106 0.59 -9.40 5.80
C GLY A 106 1.50 -9.45 4.57
N ASP A 107 0.98 -9.18 3.36
CA ASP A 107 1.79 -9.16 2.14
C ASP A 107 2.87 -8.08 2.18
N ARG A 108 4.08 -8.44 1.74
CA ARG A 108 5.27 -7.57 1.71
C ARG A 108 5.56 -7.11 0.29
N ILE A 109 5.53 -5.80 0.07
CA ILE A 109 5.64 -5.17 -1.25
C ILE A 109 6.99 -4.46 -1.36
N ARG A 110 7.83 -4.91 -2.28
CA ARG A 110 9.12 -4.31 -2.55
C ARG A 110 9.12 -3.47 -3.82
N LEU A 111 9.59 -2.23 -3.67
CA LEU A 111 9.83 -1.24 -4.71
C LEU A 111 11.30 -0.79 -4.62
N GLY A 112 12.11 -1.09 -5.64
CA GLY A 112 13.54 -0.79 -5.59
C GLY A 112 14.26 -1.49 -4.43
N THR A 113 14.88 -0.71 -3.53
CA THR A 113 15.52 -1.23 -2.30
C THR A 113 14.62 -1.23 -1.07
N GLN A 114 13.45 -0.61 -1.17
CA GLN A 114 12.49 -0.50 -0.08
C GLN A 114 11.51 -1.67 -0.16
N GLU A 115 11.26 -2.31 0.98
CA GLU A 115 10.29 -3.40 1.10
C GLU A 115 9.18 -3.07 2.06
#